data_AF-A0AA42AR21-F1
#
_entry.id   AF-A0AA42AR21-F1
#
_cell.length_a   1.000
_cell.length_b   1.000
_cell.length_c   1.000
_cell.angle_alpha   90.00
_cell.angle_beta   90.00
_cell.angle_gamma   90.00
#
_symmetry.space_group_name_H-M   'P 1'
#
loop_
_entity.id
_entity.type
_entity.pdbx_description
1 polymer ?
#
loop_
_entity_poly.entity_id
_entity_poly.type
_entity_poly.pdbx_seq_one_letter_code
_entity_poly.pdbx_strand_id
1 'polypeptide(L)'
;PGETYLKRRHRDGIDCVKRNTCEQQCLDAGLFLARSECSGGGTDAFSNPLFYWYQQCCCSTVRPSLPPPSPPPPSPPPPPPSPPPPSPPPPPSPPPPSPSPPPPSPPPPSPPPPSPSPPPPTPPVNICRAGEAYVPTQVTSCKLCTARCRSECSARGARLTKTGCSATLCKCCCKSLTLPSSIPDSLATQ
;
A
#
# COMPACT_ATOMS: atom_id res chain seq x y z
N PRO A 1 16.30 -17.91 37.98
CA PRO A 1 15.79 -19.27 38.27
C PRO A 1 14.27 -19.26 38.42
N GLY A 2 13.55 -19.96 37.54
CA GLY A 2 12.08 -20.00 37.53
C GLY A 2 11.41 -19.39 36.30
N GLU A 3 12.18 -18.88 35.33
CA GLU A 3 11.66 -18.44 34.04
C GLU A 3 11.92 -19.49 32.97
N THR A 4 10.87 -19.85 32.23
CA THR A 4 10.87 -20.81 31.13
C THR A 4 10.55 -20.08 29.85
N TYR A 5 11.36 -20.30 28.82
CA TYR A 5 11.20 -19.65 27.53
C TYR A 5 10.63 -20.61 26.49
N LEU A 6 9.53 -20.22 25.86
CA LEU A 6 8.84 -20.99 24.82
C LEU A 6 8.82 -20.19 23.51
N LYS A 7 9.00 -20.88 22.37
CA LYS A 7 8.83 -20.29 21.03
C LYS A 7 7.72 -21.02 20.28
N ARG A 8 6.80 -20.26 19.69
CA ARG A 8 5.81 -20.78 18.75
C ARG A 8 5.98 -20.14 17.38
N ARG A 9 5.95 -20.95 16.33
CA ARG A 9 5.98 -20.47 14.94
C ARG A 9 4.58 -20.06 14.49
N HIS A 10 4.50 -18.92 13.82
CA HIS A 10 3.28 -18.40 13.20
C HIS A 10 3.39 -18.41 11.67
N ARG A 11 2.23 -18.32 11.00
CA ARG A 11 2.15 -18.31 9.54
C ARG A 11 2.75 -17.04 8.95
N ASP A 12 2.44 -15.91 9.57
CA ASP A 12 2.85 -14.57 9.15
C ASP A 12 2.87 -13.62 10.36
N GLY A 13 3.33 -12.39 10.16
CA GLY A 13 3.47 -11.41 11.24
C GLY A 13 2.14 -10.90 11.79
N ILE A 14 1.08 -10.86 10.97
CA ILE A 14 -0.25 -10.44 11.41
C ILE A 14 -0.83 -11.49 12.35
N ASP A 15 -0.69 -12.77 11.98
CA ASP A 15 -1.09 -13.90 12.81
C ASP A 15 -0.33 -13.91 14.15
N CYS A 16 0.98 -13.65 14.12
CA CYS A 16 1.82 -13.60 15.32
C CYS A 16 1.44 -12.47 16.30
N VAL A 17 1.03 -11.30 15.79
CA VAL A 17 0.57 -10.18 16.64
C VAL A 17 -0.85 -10.40 17.14
N LYS A 18 -1.76 -10.90 16.29
CA LYS A 18 -3.18 -11.03 16.64
C LYS A 18 -3.49 -12.27 17.48
N ARG A 19 -2.76 -13.37 17.28
CA ARG A 19 -2.98 -14.62 18.02
C ARG A 19 -1.96 -14.76 19.12
N ASN A 20 -2.13 -14.00 20.20
CA ASN A 20 -1.32 -14.21 21.39
C ASN A 20 -1.73 -15.53 22.07
N THR A 21 -0.87 -16.53 21.99
CA THR A 21 -1.11 -17.85 22.59
C THR A 21 -0.15 -18.17 23.72
N CYS A 22 0.69 -17.21 24.12
CA CYS A 22 1.65 -17.38 25.20
C CYS A 22 0.97 -17.57 26.55
N GLU A 23 -0.16 -16.90 26.79
CA GLU A 23 -0.90 -17.03 28.05
C GLU A 23 -1.35 -18.48 28.28
N GLN A 24 -2.06 -19.08 27.32
CA GLN A 24 -2.44 -20.49 27.43
C GLN A 24 -1.23 -21.43 27.47
N GLN A 25 -0.18 -21.19 26.69
CA GLN A 25 1.00 -22.06 26.71
C GLN A 25 1.71 -22.04 28.07
N CYS A 26 1.80 -20.89 28.72
CA CYS A 26 2.34 -20.81 30.08
C CYS A 26 1.41 -21.54 31.06
N LEU A 27 0.09 -21.36 30.95
CA LEU A 27 -0.88 -22.01 31.81
C LEU A 27 -0.88 -23.54 31.67
N ASP A 28 -0.76 -24.06 30.44
CA ASP A 28 -0.64 -25.50 30.17
C ASP A 28 0.67 -26.08 30.77
N ALA A 29 1.70 -25.25 30.91
CA ALA A 29 2.95 -25.59 31.59
C ALA A 29 2.91 -25.35 33.12
N GLY A 30 1.77 -24.91 33.67
CA GLY A 30 1.64 -24.58 35.09
C GLY A 30 2.37 -23.30 35.52
N LEU A 31 2.61 -22.37 34.59
CA LEU A 31 3.36 -21.13 34.78
C LEU A 31 2.50 -19.91 34.42
N PHE A 32 2.91 -18.73 34.89
CA PHE A 32 2.28 -17.47 34.53
C PHE A 32 3.02 -16.79 33.38
N LEU A 33 2.29 -16.08 32.51
CA LEU A 33 2.91 -15.27 31.48
C LEU A 33 3.62 -14.06 32.11
N ALA A 34 4.94 -13.99 31.97
CA ALA A 34 5.74 -12.86 32.42
C ALA A 34 5.95 -11.84 31.29
N ARG A 35 6.22 -12.31 30.07
CA ARG A 35 6.37 -11.48 28.88
C ARG A 35 6.00 -12.27 27.63
N SER A 36 5.41 -11.59 26.65
CA SER A 36 5.24 -12.12 25.29
C SER A 36 5.69 -11.10 24.26
N GLU A 37 6.38 -11.56 23.22
CA GLU A 37 6.83 -10.73 22.11
C GLU A 37 6.65 -11.48 20.79
N CYS A 38 6.29 -10.77 19.72
CA CYS A 38 6.31 -11.31 18.38
C CYS A 38 7.58 -10.84 17.65
N SER A 39 8.38 -11.78 17.16
CA SER A 39 9.62 -11.49 16.46
C SER A 39 9.62 -12.11 15.07
N GLY A 40 9.90 -11.28 14.07
CA GLY A 40 10.13 -11.71 12.68
C GLY A 40 11.61 -11.88 12.39
N GLY A 41 11.96 -12.89 11.61
CA GLY A 41 13.29 -13.05 11.02
C GLY A 41 13.17 -13.43 9.55
N GLY A 42 14.28 -13.36 8.81
CA GLY A 42 14.33 -13.76 7.41
C GLY A 42 15.67 -14.39 7.06
N THR A 43 15.66 -15.36 6.14
CA THR A 43 16.90 -15.82 5.50
C THR A 43 17.11 -15.06 4.19
N ASP A 44 18.38 -14.73 3.92
CA ASP A 44 18.95 -14.25 2.65
C ASP A 44 18.13 -13.24 1.80
N ALA A 45 18.59 -11.99 1.79
CA ALA A 45 17.94 -10.84 1.14
C ALA A 45 18.02 -10.80 -0.40
N PHE A 46 18.58 -11.82 -1.07
CA PHE A 46 19.01 -11.70 -2.47
C PHE A 46 18.28 -12.61 -3.48
N SER A 47 17.67 -13.72 -3.04
CA SER A 47 17.16 -14.74 -3.97
C SER A 47 15.71 -15.16 -3.70
N ASN A 48 15.31 -15.30 -2.44
CA ASN A 48 13.92 -15.60 -2.07
C ASN A 48 13.69 -15.31 -0.58
N PRO A 49 13.15 -14.14 -0.19
CA PRO A 49 13.07 -13.78 1.23
C PRO A 49 12.05 -14.66 1.95
N LEU A 50 12.55 -15.68 2.65
CA LEU A 50 11.73 -16.50 3.54
C LEU A 50 11.62 -15.81 4.89
N PHE A 51 10.54 -15.06 5.08
CA PHE A 51 10.19 -14.51 6.38
C PHE A 51 9.55 -15.57 7.26
N TYR A 52 10.05 -15.68 8.49
CA TYR A 52 9.46 -16.51 9.52
C TYR A 52 9.11 -15.65 10.74
N TRP A 53 8.05 -16.02 11.43
CA TRP A 53 7.55 -15.29 12.58
C TRP A 53 7.44 -16.22 13.77
N TYR A 54 7.98 -15.77 14.89
CA TYR A 54 7.93 -16.50 16.15
C TYR A 54 7.31 -15.64 17.23
N GLN A 55 6.41 -16.23 17.98
CA GLN A 55 5.98 -15.70 19.25
C GLN A 55 6.92 -16.23 20.34
N GLN A 56 7.57 -15.31 21.04
CA GLN A 56 8.45 -15.55 22.16
C GLN A 56 7.67 -15.38 23.46
N CYS A 57 7.58 -16.43 24.27
CA CYS A 57 6.87 -16.43 25.53
C CYS A 57 7.86 -16.64 26.68
N CYS A 58 7.95 -15.69 27.59
CA CYS A 58 8.60 -15.89 28.88
C CYS A 58 7.52 -16.24 29.90
N CYS A 59 7.56 -17.47 30.40
CA CYS A 59 6.71 -17.96 31.47
C CYS A 59 7.49 -17.94 32.79
N SER A 60 6.84 -17.64 33.90
CA SER A 60 7.46 -17.60 35.22
C SER A 60 6.63 -18.35 36.25
N THR A 61 7.29 -18.94 37.24
CA THR A 61 6.62 -19.49 38.43
C THR A 61 6.08 -18.40 39.36
N VAL A 62 6.56 -17.17 39.19
CA VAL A 62 6.10 -16.00 39.96
C VAL A 62 4.84 -15.44 39.32
N ARG A 63 3.78 -15.31 40.11
CA ARG A 63 2.54 -14.68 39.67
C ARG A 63 2.79 -13.19 39.43
N PRO A 64 2.41 -12.63 38.26
CA PRO A 64 2.54 -11.20 38.03
C PRO A 64 1.75 -10.43 39.09
N SER A 65 2.38 -9.42 39.69
CA SER A 65 1.69 -8.49 40.58
C SER A 65 0.58 -7.79 39.81
N LEU A 66 -0.62 -7.73 40.39
CA LEU A 66 -1.74 -7.00 39.79
C LEU A 66 -1.32 -5.54 39.59
N PRO A 67 -1.63 -4.93 38.42
CA PRO A 67 -1.45 -3.49 38.28
C PRO A 67 -2.28 -2.76 39.35
N PRO A 68 -1.82 -1.61 39.86
CA PRO A 68 -2.61 -0.81 40.79
C PRO A 68 -3.96 -0.45 40.13
N PRO A 69 -5.05 -0.34 40.91
CA PRO A 69 -6.34 0.07 40.37
C PRO A 69 -6.22 1.44 39.69
N SER A 70 -6.81 1.57 38.50
CA SER A 70 -6.92 2.86 37.82
C SER A 70 -7.65 3.87 38.71
N PRO A 71 -7.24 5.15 38.73
CA PRO A 71 -8.00 6.18 39.45
C PRO A 71 -9.43 6.29 38.88
N PRO A 72 -10.41 6.70 39.70
CA PRO A 72 -11.77 6.91 39.22
C PRO A 72 -11.80 7.98 38.11
N PRO A 73 -12.69 7.87 37.11
CA PRO A 73 -12.83 8.88 36.08
C PRO A 73 -13.25 10.23 36.70
N PRO A 74 -12.81 11.36 36.12
CA PRO A 74 -13.29 12.68 36.55
C PRO A 74 -14.80 12.78 36.37
N SER A 75 -15.47 13.50 37.27
CA SER A 75 -16.91 13.77 37.16
C SER A 75 -17.23 14.50 35.85
N PRO A 76 -18.34 14.16 35.16
CA PRO A 76 -18.73 14.86 33.95
C PRO A 76 -19.05 16.33 34.25
N PRO A 77 -18.79 17.26 33.31
CA PRO A 77 -19.20 18.65 33.44
C PRO A 77 -20.74 18.76 33.49
N PRO A 78 -21.29 19.81 34.12
CA PRO A 78 -22.73 20.04 34.14
C PRO A 78 -23.28 20.23 32.72
N PRO A 79 -24.55 19.84 32.47
CA PRO A 79 -25.17 20.04 31.16
C PRO A 79 -25.30 21.54 30.84
N PRO A 80 -25.18 21.93 29.56
CA PRO A 80 -25.39 23.31 29.15
C PRO A 80 -26.85 23.74 29.39
N PRO A 81 -27.12 25.04 29.60
CA PRO A 81 -28.48 25.56 29.72
C PRO A 81 -29.27 25.32 28.44
N SER A 82 -30.59 25.09 28.57
CA SER A 82 -31.48 24.90 27.43
C SER A 82 -31.53 26.15 26.55
N PRO A 83 -31.53 26.00 25.21
CA PRO A 83 -31.63 27.14 24.30
C PRO A 83 -33.03 27.79 24.36
N PRO A 84 -33.14 29.10 24.03
CA PRO A 84 -34.43 29.78 23.94
C PRO A 84 -35.30 29.20 22.82
N PRO A 85 -36.64 29.31 22.93
CA PRO A 85 -37.55 28.85 21.89
C PRO A 85 -37.33 29.60 20.57
N PRO A 86 -37.50 28.94 19.40
CA PRO A 86 -37.34 29.58 18.10
C PRO A 86 -38.43 30.64 17.86
N SER A 87 -38.07 31.72 17.19
CA SER A 87 -39.01 32.75 16.73
C SER A 87 -39.97 32.20 15.67
N PRO A 88 -41.22 32.70 15.61
CA PRO A 88 -42.19 32.27 14.60
C PRO A 88 -41.70 32.61 13.18
N PRO A 89 -42.03 31.77 12.18
CA PRO A 89 -41.63 32.01 10.80
C PRO A 89 -42.30 33.27 10.21
N PRO A 90 -41.63 33.98 9.29
CA PRO A 90 -42.22 35.12 8.60
C PRO A 90 -43.38 34.69 7.69
N PRO A 91 -44.32 35.61 7.39
CA PRO A 91 -45.43 35.33 6.48
C PRO A 91 -44.93 35.00 5.06
N PRO A 92 -45.67 34.17 4.29
CA PRO A 92 -45.28 33.78 2.94
C PRO A 92 -45.34 34.96 1.98
N SER A 93 -44.34 35.07 1.10
CA SER A 93 -44.29 36.04 0.02
C SER A 93 -45.37 35.76 -1.05
N PRO A 94 -45.88 36.80 -1.73
CA PRO A 94 -46.86 36.62 -2.81
C PRO A 94 -46.25 35.85 -3.99
N PRO A 95 -47.07 35.08 -4.74
CA PRO A 95 -46.60 34.31 -5.89
C PRO A 95 -46.09 35.24 -7.01
N PRO A 96 -45.00 34.87 -7.69
CA PRO A 96 -44.49 35.65 -8.82
C PRO A 96 -45.47 35.59 -10.02
N PRO A 97 -45.47 36.61 -10.90
CA PRO A 97 -46.26 36.59 -12.11
C PRO A 97 -45.82 35.46 -13.04
N SER A 98 -46.80 34.88 -13.74
CA SER A 98 -46.59 33.75 -14.65
C SER A 98 -45.64 34.14 -15.80
N PRO A 99 -44.58 33.36 -16.10
CA PRO A 99 -43.68 33.66 -17.19
C PRO A 99 -44.36 33.47 -18.55
N SER A 100 -43.97 34.30 -19.52
CA SER A 100 -44.39 34.17 -20.92
C SER A 100 -43.94 32.83 -21.51
N PRO A 101 -44.74 32.24 -22.43
CA PRO A 101 -44.38 30.97 -23.06
C PRO A 101 -43.08 31.10 -23.87
N PRO A 102 -42.21 30.08 -23.84
CA PRO A 102 -40.97 30.10 -24.63
C PRO A 102 -41.29 30.04 -26.13
N PRO A 103 -40.42 30.61 -26.99
CA PRO A 103 -40.54 30.48 -28.43
C PRO A 103 -40.40 29.02 -28.88
N PRO A 104 -40.97 28.65 -30.03
CA PRO A 104 -40.86 27.29 -30.57
C PRO A 104 -39.39 26.94 -30.85
N SER A 105 -38.98 25.75 -30.43
CA SER A 105 -37.63 25.24 -30.64
C SER A 105 -37.31 25.13 -32.13
N PRO A 106 -36.09 25.50 -32.56
CA PRO A 106 -35.64 25.27 -33.92
C PRO A 106 -35.55 23.78 -34.24
N PRO A 107 -35.67 23.39 -35.53
CA PRO A 107 -35.49 22.00 -35.94
C PRO A 107 -34.07 21.51 -35.58
N PRO A 108 -33.91 20.23 -35.20
CA PRO A 108 -32.61 19.68 -34.86
C PRO A 108 -31.67 19.74 -36.07
N PRO A 109 -30.38 20.04 -35.85
CA PRO A 109 -29.38 19.99 -36.91
C PRO A 109 -29.22 18.56 -37.43
N SER A 110 -28.96 18.43 -38.73
CA SER A 110 -28.67 17.14 -39.37
C SER A 110 -27.47 16.47 -38.68
N PRO A 111 -27.48 15.13 -38.52
CA PRO A 111 -26.38 14.42 -37.88
C PRO A 111 -25.09 14.64 -38.69
N PRO A 112 -23.94 14.85 -38.03
CA PRO A 112 -22.67 14.94 -38.71
C PRO A 112 -22.35 13.59 -39.40
N PRO A 113 -21.57 13.61 -40.50
CA PRO A 113 -21.11 12.40 -41.14
C PRO A 113 -20.30 11.53 -40.16
N PRO A 114 -20.29 10.20 -40.33
CA PRO A 114 -19.52 9.31 -39.47
C PRO A 114 -18.03 9.72 -39.52
N SER A 115 -17.47 9.95 -38.34
CA SER A 115 -16.05 10.27 -38.19
C SER A 115 -15.21 9.12 -38.77
N PRO A 116 -14.16 9.41 -39.55
CA PRO A 116 -13.25 8.37 -40.02
C PRO A 116 -12.67 7.62 -38.82
N SER A 117 -12.52 6.31 -38.96
CA SER A 117 -11.95 5.43 -37.94
C SER A 117 -10.64 6.01 -37.42
N PRO A 118 -10.41 6.03 -36.09
CA PRO A 118 -9.15 6.51 -35.54
C PRO A 118 -8.00 5.68 -36.12
N PRO A 119 -6.85 6.31 -36.43
CA PRO A 119 -5.67 5.58 -36.88
C PRO A 119 -5.27 4.55 -35.81
N PRO A 120 -4.67 3.41 -36.21
CA PRO A 120 -4.21 2.41 -35.26
C PRO A 120 -3.27 3.04 -34.23
N PRO A 121 -3.31 2.59 -32.96
CA PRO A 121 -2.42 3.10 -31.94
C PRO A 121 -0.98 2.95 -32.43
N THR A 122 -0.26 4.08 -32.50
CA THR A 122 1.17 4.07 -32.80
C THR A 122 1.83 3.10 -31.81
N PRO A 123 2.66 2.15 -32.28
CA PRO A 123 3.38 1.24 -31.40
C PRO A 123 4.12 2.06 -30.34
N PRO A 124 4.16 1.61 -29.07
CA PRO A 124 4.80 2.37 -28.02
C PRO A 124 6.22 2.70 -28.47
N VAL A 125 6.49 3.98 -28.68
CA VAL A 125 7.82 4.47 -29.03
C VAL A 125 8.73 3.98 -27.92
N ASN A 126 9.52 2.95 -28.22
CA ASN A 126 10.43 2.37 -27.26
C ASN A 126 11.49 3.45 -27.05
N ILE A 127 11.33 4.24 -25.98
CA ILE A 127 12.24 5.34 -25.67
C ILE A 127 13.66 4.85 -25.33
N CYS A 128 13.80 3.53 -25.18
CA CYS A 128 15.03 2.81 -24.88
C CYS A 128 15.84 2.57 -26.15
N ARG A 129 17.16 2.62 -26.00
CA ARG A 129 18.11 2.32 -27.07
C ARG A 129 18.20 0.80 -27.29
N ALA A 130 18.68 0.39 -28.47
CA ALA A 130 18.99 -1.01 -28.73
C ALA A 130 19.94 -1.57 -27.66
N GLY A 131 19.58 -2.71 -27.07
CA GLY A 131 20.32 -3.32 -25.95
C GLY A 131 19.91 -2.87 -24.56
N GLU A 132 18.91 -2.00 -24.43
CA GLU A 132 18.30 -1.64 -23.14
C GLU A 132 16.98 -2.37 -22.91
N ALA A 133 16.76 -2.86 -21.70
CA ALA A 133 15.51 -3.48 -21.31
C ALA A 133 14.47 -2.41 -20.95
N TYR A 134 13.29 -2.49 -21.57
CA TYR A 134 12.14 -1.66 -21.22
C TYR A 134 11.38 -2.28 -20.04
N VAL A 135 11.22 -1.53 -18.96
CA VAL A 135 10.47 -1.93 -17.78
C VAL A 135 9.37 -0.91 -17.52
N PRO A 136 8.09 -1.26 -17.68
CA PRO A 136 6.99 -0.39 -17.30
C PRO A 136 6.76 -0.47 -15.77
N THR A 137 6.50 0.66 -15.12
CA THR A 137 6.17 0.66 -13.68
C THR A 137 5.06 1.65 -13.37
N GLN A 138 4.05 1.23 -12.62
CA GLN A 138 2.96 2.10 -12.18
C GLN A 138 3.39 2.94 -10.97
N VAL A 139 3.04 4.22 -10.99
CA VAL A 139 3.27 5.17 -9.90
C VAL A 139 2.05 6.04 -9.68
N THR A 140 1.92 6.58 -8.47
CA THR A 140 0.90 7.58 -8.15
C THR A 140 1.22 8.96 -8.71
N SER A 141 2.49 9.24 -9.02
CA SER A 141 2.94 10.50 -9.61
C SER A 141 4.21 10.33 -10.42
N CYS A 142 4.30 11.00 -11.59
CA CYS A 142 5.47 10.97 -12.47
C CYS A 142 6.80 11.37 -11.79
N LYS A 143 6.75 12.16 -10.70
CA LYS A 143 7.96 12.57 -9.96
C LYS A 143 8.67 11.37 -9.33
N LEU A 144 7.95 10.28 -9.07
CA LEU A 144 8.50 9.06 -8.47
C LEU A 144 9.17 8.15 -9.50
N CYS A 145 9.02 8.41 -10.81
CA CYS A 145 9.51 7.51 -11.85
C CYS A 145 11.03 7.32 -11.78
N THR A 146 11.81 8.37 -11.54
CA THR A 146 13.27 8.23 -11.48
C THR A 146 13.71 7.33 -10.32
N ALA A 147 13.10 7.49 -9.14
CA ALA A 147 13.41 6.66 -7.97
C ALA A 147 12.95 5.22 -8.18
N ARG A 148 11.72 5.03 -8.67
CA ARG A 148 11.15 3.69 -8.87
C ARG A 148 11.84 2.92 -9.99
N CYS A 149 12.07 3.55 -11.14
CA CYS A 149 12.81 2.95 -12.24
C CYS A 149 14.24 2.59 -11.82
N ARG A 150 14.89 3.41 -10.98
CA ARG A 150 16.23 3.09 -10.46
C ARG A 150 16.21 1.82 -9.61
N SER A 151 15.24 1.71 -8.70
CA SER A 151 15.06 0.52 -7.87
C SER A 151 14.80 -0.73 -8.72
N GLU A 152 13.91 -0.65 -9.71
CA GLU A 152 13.56 -1.77 -10.58
C GLU A 152 14.73 -2.20 -11.48
N CYS A 153 15.48 -1.25 -12.06
CA CYS A 153 16.67 -1.58 -12.84
C CYS A 153 17.75 -2.22 -11.94
N SER A 154 17.99 -1.66 -10.75
CA SER A 154 18.96 -2.20 -9.80
C SER A 154 18.62 -3.62 -9.35
N ALA A 155 17.34 -3.91 -9.10
CA ALA A 155 16.87 -5.26 -8.76
C ALA A 155 17.14 -6.27 -9.89
N ARG A 156 17.28 -5.80 -11.13
CA ARG A 156 17.60 -6.61 -12.32
C ARG A 156 19.10 -6.61 -12.67
N GLY A 157 19.96 -6.10 -11.80
CA GLY A 157 21.40 -6.00 -12.08
C GLY A 157 21.75 -5.01 -13.21
N ALA A 158 20.86 -4.07 -13.49
CA ALA A 158 20.98 -3.11 -14.57
C ALA A 158 21.01 -1.68 -14.04
N ARG A 159 21.63 -0.76 -14.79
CA ARG A 159 21.64 0.66 -14.46
C ARG A 159 20.56 1.39 -15.24
N LEU A 160 19.81 2.25 -14.55
CA LEU A 160 18.85 3.13 -15.19
C LEU A 160 19.57 4.10 -16.13
N THR A 161 19.19 4.10 -17.41
CA THR A 161 19.76 4.99 -18.43
C THR A 161 18.79 6.08 -18.86
N LYS A 162 17.50 5.78 -18.92
CA LYS A 162 16.46 6.75 -19.32
C LYS A 162 15.14 6.46 -18.63
N THR A 163 14.41 7.53 -18.32
CA THR A 163 13.05 7.46 -17.79
C THR A 163 12.13 8.36 -18.59
N GLY A 164 10.94 7.85 -18.91
CA GLY A 164 9.80 8.67 -19.34
C GLY A 164 8.62 8.45 -18.39
N CYS A 165 7.66 9.38 -18.42
CA CYS A 165 6.40 9.19 -17.73
C CYS A 165 5.23 9.50 -18.67
N SER A 166 4.14 8.75 -18.52
CA SER A 166 2.87 8.98 -19.19
C SER A 166 1.75 8.78 -18.19
N ALA A 167 1.14 9.87 -17.73
CA ALA A 167 0.13 9.91 -16.65
C ALA A 167 0.63 9.29 -15.34
N THR A 168 0.42 7.99 -15.14
CA THR A 168 0.83 7.20 -13.97
C THR A 168 1.77 6.06 -14.31
N LEU A 169 2.15 5.91 -15.58
CA LEU A 169 3.02 4.86 -16.06
C LEU A 169 4.43 5.39 -16.34
N CYS A 170 5.39 4.89 -15.57
CA CYS A 170 6.81 5.09 -15.81
C CYS A 170 7.30 4.14 -16.91
N LYS A 171 8.14 4.70 -17.78
CA LYS A 171 8.82 4.02 -18.87
C LYS A 171 10.31 3.97 -18.50
N CYS A 172 10.79 2.86 -17.97
CA CYS A 172 12.16 2.72 -17.49
C CYS A 172 13.02 2.01 -18.54
N CYS A 173 14.19 2.56 -18.85
CA CYS A 173 15.20 1.91 -19.68
C CYS A 173 16.38 1.49 -18.82
N CYS A 174 16.60 0.18 -18.74
CA CYS A 174 17.65 -0.42 -17.92
C CYS A 174 18.75 -1.00 -18.82
N LYS A 175 19.99 -0.59 -18.63
CA LYS A 175 21.16 -1.17 -19.32
C LYS A 175 21.84 -2.17 -18.40
N SER A 176 21.96 -3.42 -18.84
CA SER A 176 22.62 -4.46 -18.02
C SER A 176 24.06 -4.05 -17.70
N LEU A 177 24.46 -4.25 -16.45
CA LEU A 177 25.85 -4.05 -16.01
C LEU A 177 26.71 -5.29 -16.22
N THR A 178 26.10 -6.44 -16.52
CA THR A 178 26.83 -7.61 -17.01
C THR A 178 27.24 -7.34 -18.45
N LEU A 179 28.54 -7.20 -18.71
CA LEU A 179 29.08 -7.25 -20.08
C LEU A 179 28.54 -8.51 -20.79
N PRO A 180 28.36 -8.48 -22.12
CA PRO A 180 28.13 -9.70 -22.87
C PRO A 180 29.32 -10.62 -22.60
N SER A 181 29.05 -11.79 -22.02
CA SER A 181 30.04 -12.84 -21.90
C SER A 181 30.57 -13.09 -23.31
N SER A 182 31.82 -12.70 -23.53
CA SER A 182 32.55 -12.93 -24.75
C SER A 182 32.35 -14.40 -25.15
N ILE A 183 31.89 -14.56 -26.38
CA ILE A 183 31.92 -15.81 -27.14
C ILE A 183 33.30 -16.47 -26.90
N PRO A 184 33.40 -17.73 -26.46
CA PRO A 184 34.59 -18.49 -26.76
C PRO A 184 34.57 -18.77 -28.27
N ASP A 185 35.24 -17.89 -29.01
CA ASP A 185 35.68 -18.16 -30.38
C ASP A 185 36.74 -19.26 -30.28
N SER A 186 36.35 -20.50 -30.56
CA SER A 186 37.25 -21.61 -30.90
C SER A 186 36.43 -22.78 -31.45
N LEU A 187 35.81 -22.54 -32.61
CA LEU A 187 35.54 -23.59 -33.58
C LEU A 187 36.18 -23.16 -34.91
N ALA A 188 37.50 -23.37 -35.04
CA ALA A 188 38.19 -23.61 -36.30
C ALA A 188 39.71 -23.63 -36.07
N THR A 189 40.32 -24.82 -36.08
CA THR A 189 41.43 -25.15 -36.98
C THR A 189 41.65 -26.67 -36.89
N GLN A 190 41.50 -27.30 -38.06
CA GLN A 190 42.05 -28.58 -38.55
C GLN A 190 42.61 -29.58 -37.53
#